data_AF-A0A139HVG9-F1
#
_entry.id   AF-A0A139HVG9-F1
#
_cell.length_a   1.000
_cell.length_b   1.000
_cell.length_c   1.000
_cell.angle_alpha   90.00
_cell.angle_beta   90.00
_cell.angle_gamma   90.00
#
_symmetry.space_group_name_H-M   'P 1'
#
loop_
_entity.id
_entity.type
_entity.pdbx_description
1 polymer ?
#
loop_
_entity_poly.entity_id
_entity_poly.type
_entity_poly.pdbx_seq_one_letter_code
_entity_poly.pdbx_strand_id
1 'polypeptide(L)'
;MSVTKVSGMRVNGKQWHQPRNAFRPVAGQTSYAKRVARESKAAEIKKMEQEMKTAKEEERQRHVQAIKDRRAAKEEKERYQKMAEKMHKKRVERLKRREKRNKLLKS
;
A
#
# COMPACT_ATOMS: atom_id res chain seq x y z
N MET A 1 43.87 -11.52 -30.26
CA MET A 1 42.59 -10.79 -30.28
C MET A 1 42.30 -10.37 -31.70
N SER A 2 41.26 -10.92 -32.34
CA SER A 2 40.93 -10.62 -33.74
C SER A 2 40.33 -9.22 -33.85
N VAL A 3 41.06 -8.30 -34.47
CA VAL A 3 40.59 -6.94 -34.75
C VAL A 3 39.38 -7.05 -35.69
N THR A 4 38.19 -6.72 -35.21
CA THR A 4 36.99 -6.61 -36.04
C THR A 4 37.21 -5.50 -37.05
N LYS A 5 37.35 -5.85 -38.33
CA LYS A 5 37.52 -4.90 -39.43
C LYS A 5 36.22 -4.08 -39.56
N VAL A 6 36.23 -2.87 -39.02
CA VAL A 6 35.07 -1.97 -39.07
C VAL A 6 34.91 -1.46 -40.51
N SER A 7 33.96 -2.03 -41.24
CA SER A 7 33.63 -1.62 -42.61
C SER A 7 32.67 -0.42 -42.56
N GLY A 8 32.97 0.65 -43.30
CA GLY A 8 32.03 1.77 -43.52
C GLY A 8 31.97 2.87 -42.44
N MET A 9 33.07 3.14 -41.72
CA MET A 9 33.15 4.33 -40.85
C MET A 9 33.05 5.61 -41.69
N ARG A 10 32.11 6.50 -41.33
CA ARG A 10 32.02 7.84 -41.93
C ARG A 10 33.29 8.63 -41.60
N VAL A 11 33.83 9.36 -42.58
CA VAL A 11 35.05 10.18 -42.42
C VAL A 11 34.93 11.22 -41.29
N ASN A 12 33.71 11.68 -40.98
CA ASN A 12 33.42 12.61 -39.88
C ASN A 12 33.42 11.95 -38.47
N GLY A 13 33.51 10.62 -38.36
CA GLY A 13 33.49 9.88 -37.09
C GLY A 13 32.11 9.76 -36.41
N LYS A 14 31.10 10.51 -36.87
CA LYS A 14 29.73 10.43 -36.35
C LYS A 14 28.95 9.28 -36.98
N GLN A 15 28.91 8.14 -36.30
CA GLN A 15 28.08 6.99 -36.69
C GLN A 15 26.75 7.02 -35.91
N TRP A 16 25.70 7.53 -36.54
CA TRP A 16 24.38 7.70 -35.90
C TRP A 16 23.60 6.38 -35.72
N HIS A 17 24.00 5.31 -36.40
CA HIS A 17 23.32 4.02 -36.39
C HIS A 17 24.31 2.91 -36.04
N GLN A 18 23.95 2.04 -35.10
CA GLN A 18 24.78 0.88 -34.78
C GLN A 18 24.95 -0.02 -36.02
N PRO A 19 26.15 -0.59 -36.26
CA PRO A 19 26.37 -1.50 -37.38
C PRO A 19 25.42 -2.70 -37.25
N ARG A 20 24.69 -2.99 -38.33
CA ARG A 20 23.73 -4.10 -38.34
C ARG A 20 24.50 -5.41 -38.44
N ASN A 21 24.33 -6.28 -37.44
CA ASN A 21 24.83 -7.65 -37.51
C ASN A 21 24.05 -8.44 -38.56
N ALA A 22 24.73 -9.38 -39.22
CA ALA A 22 24.08 -10.30 -40.16
C ALA A 22 22.98 -11.11 -39.44
N PHE A 23 21.82 -11.24 -40.08
CA PHE A 23 20.74 -12.07 -39.57
C PHE A 23 21.18 -13.54 -39.51
N ARG A 24 21.04 -14.16 -38.34
CA ARG A 24 21.37 -15.56 -38.09
C ARG A 24 20.12 -16.27 -37.53
N PRO A 25 19.41 -17.08 -38.33
CA PRO A 25 18.16 -17.73 -37.91
C PRO A 25 18.29 -18.62 -36.66
N VAL A 26 19.50 -19.13 -36.40
CA VAL A 26 19.81 -20.00 -35.26
C VAL A 26 20.42 -19.28 -34.06
N ALA A 27 20.75 -17.99 -34.21
CA ALA A 27 21.31 -17.22 -33.11
C ALA A 27 20.24 -17.00 -32.02
N GLY A 28 20.52 -17.46 -30.80
CA GLY A 28 19.60 -17.37 -29.67
C GLY A 28 18.77 -18.63 -29.41
N GLN A 29 18.90 -19.68 -30.22
CA GLN A 29 18.32 -20.98 -29.89
C GLN A 29 19.07 -21.58 -28.68
N THR A 30 18.34 -21.76 -27.58
CA THR A 30 18.85 -22.37 -26.36
C THR A 30 18.28 -23.77 -26.21
N SER A 31 19.08 -24.72 -25.71
CA SER A 31 18.60 -26.06 -25.43
C SER A 31 17.45 -26.03 -24.41
N TYR A 32 16.53 -27.00 -24.51
CA TYR A 32 15.38 -27.09 -23.62
C TYR A 32 15.79 -27.06 -22.14
N ALA A 33 16.85 -27.79 -21.77
CA ALA A 33 17.39 -27.79 -20.41
C ALA A 33 17.75 -26.38 -19.89
N LYS A 34 18.32 -25.52 -20.74
CA LYS A 34 18.64 -24.12 -20.38
C LYS A 34 17.38 -23.26 -20.21
N ARG A 35 16.31 -23.55 -20.94
CA ARG A 35 15.02 -22.84 -20.77
C ARG A 35 14.34 -23.22 -19.47
N VAL A 36 14.26 -24.52 -19.17
CA VAL A 36 13.69 -25.05 -17.93
C VAL A 36 14.43 -24.47 -16.71
N ALA A 37 15.78 -24.47 -16.73
CA ALA A 37 16.58 -23.90 -15.65
C ALA A 37 16.40 -22.37 -15.48
N ARG A 38 16.01 -21.65 -16.54
CA ARG A 38 15.71 -20.23 -16.46
C ARG A 38 14.31 -19.99 -15.92
N GLU A 39 13.34 -20.81 -16.32
CA GLU A 39 11.96 -20.75 -15.84
C GLU A 39 11.87 -21.11 -14.36
N SER A 40 12.61 -22.12 -13.90
CA SER A 40 12.66 -22.48 -12.47
C SER A 40 13.21 -21.33 -11.63
N LYS A 41 14.32 -20.72 -12.06
CA LYS A 41 14.89 -19.54 -11.39
C LYS A 41 13.92 -18.36 -11.38
N ALA A 42 13.22 -18.11 -12.48
CA ALA A 42 12.22 -17.05 -12.54
C ALA A 42 11.04 -17.31 -11.60
N ALA A 43 10.61 -18.56 -11.48
CA ALA A 43 9.55 -18.96 -10.55
C ALA A 43 9.97 -18.78 -9.08
N GLU A 44 11.20 -19.15 -8.73
CA GLU A 44 11.76 -18.93 -7.39
C GLU A 44 11.81 -17.43 -7.03
N ILE A 45 12.32 -16.60 -7.94
CA ILE A 45 12.37 -15.14 -7.76
C ILE A 45 10.96 -14.57 -7.57
N LYS A 46 10.01 -14.99 -8.40
CA LYS A 46 8.62 -14.52 -8.32
C LYS A 46 7.95 -14.92 -7.01
N LYS A 47 8.22 -16.13 -6.52
CA LYS A 47 7.73 -16.61 -5.23
C LYS A 47 8.24 -15.72 -4.09
N MET A 48 9.55 -15.45 -4.05
CA MET A 48 10.15 -14.56 -3.06
C MET A 48 9.58 -13.14 -3.14
N GLU A 49 9.42 -12.59 -4.34
CA GLU A 49 8.82 -11.26 -4.55
C GLU A 49 7.38 -11.20 -4.05
N GLN A 50 6.59 -12.24 -4.30
CA GLN A 50 5.22 -12.33 -3.84
C GLN A 50 5.15 -12.41 -2.31
N GLU A 51 5.98 -13.23 -1.67
CA GLU A 51 6.08 -13.33 -0.21
C GLU A 51 6.40 -11.96 0.42
N MET A 52 7.39 -11.24 -0.12
CA MET A 52 7.73 -9.89 0.35
C MET A 52 6.56 -8.89 0.20
N LYS A 53 5.85 -8.95 -0.92
CA LYS A 53 4.67 -8.08 -1.15
C LYS A 53 3.55 -8.41 -0.17
N THR A 54 3.25 -9.69 0.05
CA THR A 54 2.20 -10.10 0.98
C THR A 54 2.52 -9.68 2.42
N ALA A 55 3.77 -9.87 2.89
CA ALA A 55 4.17 -9.45 4.22
C ALA A 55 4.01 -7.93 4.43
N LYS A 56 4.41 -7.12 3.44
CA LYS A 56 4.24 -5.67 3.49
C LYS A 56 2.77 -5.24 3.49
N GLU A 57 1.93 -5.89 2.70
CA GLU A 57 0.49 -5.64 2.67
C GLU A 57 -0.15 -5.98 4.02
N GLU A 58 0.22 -7.12 4.62
CA GLU A 58 -0.27 -7.54 5.93
C GLU A 58 0.08 -6.54 7.04
N GLU A 59 1.33 -6.07 7.09
CA GLU A 59 1.75 -5.04 8.05
C GLU A 59 0.93 -3.75 7.88
N ARG A 60 0.73 -3.31 6.63
CA ARG A 60 -0.11 -2.15 6.32
C ARG A 60 -1.55 -2.36 6.78
N GLN A 61 -2.13 -3.53 6.53
CA GLN A 61 -3.49 -3.85 6.95
C GLN A 61 -3.62 -3.88 8.48
N ARG A 62 -2.64 -4.45 9.19
CA ARG A 62 -2.60 -4.43 10.67
C ARG A 62 -2.60 -3.01 11.21
N HIS A 63 -1.79 -2.13 10.63
CA HIS A 63 -1.76 -0.72 11.03
C HIS A 63 -3.08 0.00 10.75
N VAL A 64 -3.67 -0.21 9.58
CA VAL A 64 -4.98 0.36 9.21
C VAL A 64 -6.07 -0.12 10.16
N GLN A 65 -6.09 -1.41 10.50
CA GLN A 65 -7.06 -1.99 11.40
C GLN A 65 -6.93 -1.39 12.81
N ALA A 66 -5.71 -1.29 13.34
CA ALA A 66 -5.46 -0.68 14.64
C ALA A 66 -5.93 0.79 14.71
N ILE A 67 -5.79 1.56 13.62
CA ILE A 67 -6.30 2.93 13.55
C ILE A 67 -7.84 2.95 13.54
N LYS A 68 -8.47 2.06 12.77
CA LYS A 68 -9.94 1.95 12.72
C LYS A 68 -10.51 1.59 14.08
N ASP A 69 -9.93 0.59 14.75
CA ASP A 69 -10.37 0.14 16.07
C ASP A 69 -10.24 1.25 17.11
N ARG A 70 -9.13 2.00 17.08
CA ARG A 70 -8.93 3.16 17.96
C ARG A 70 -9.99 4.25 17.72
N ARG A 71 -10.33 4.53 16.46
CA ARG A 71 -11.34 5.52 16.12
C ARG A 71 -12.74 5.08 16.55
N ALA A 72 -13.09 3.81 16.32
CA ALA A 72 -14.36 3.24 16.75
C ALA A 72 -14.51 3.29 18.28
N ALA A 73 -13.48 2.89 19.03
CA ALA A 73 -13.49 2.97 20.49
C ALA A 73 -13.65 4.42 21.01
N LYS A 74 -13.02 5.40 20.33
CA LYS A 74 -13.17 6.82 20.66
C LYS A 74 -14.59 7.31 20.40
N GLU A 75 -15.16 6.99 19.24
CA GLU A 75 -16.53 7.37 18.87
C GLU A 75 -17.56 6.77 19.84
N GLU A 76 -17.38 5.51 20.22
CA GLU A 76 -18.25 4.86 21.19
C GLU A 76 -18.19 5.55 22.55
N LYS A 77 -16.98 5.86 23.03
CA LYS A 77 -16.78 6.62 24.27
C LYS A 77 -17.43 8.01 24.22
N GLU A 78 -17.25 8.74 23.13
CA GLU A 78 -17.87 10.05 22.92
C GLU A 78 -19.40 9.97 22.87
N ARG A 79 -19.95 8.92 22.26
CA ARG A 79 -21.40 8.68 22.23
C ARG A 79 -21.95 8.48 23.63
N TYR A 80 -21.29 7.67 24.47
CA TYR A 80 -21.71 7.48 25.86
C TYR A 80 -21.58 8.77 26.68
N GLN A 81 -20.50 9.55 26.48
CA GLN A 81 -20.33 10.85 27.16
C GLN A 81 -21.45 11.83 26.79
N LYS A 82 -21.78 11.98 25.50
CA LYS A 82 -22.90 12.81 25.04
C LYS A 82 -24.25 12.36 25.63
N MET A 83 -24.45 11.05 25.76
CA MET A 83 -25.66 10.51 26.38
C MET A 83 -25.72 10.83 27.87
N ALA A 84 -24.61 10.67 28.59
CA ALA A 84 -24.50 11.00 30.01
C ALA A 84 -24.74 12.50 30.25
N GLU A 85 -24.13 13.37 29.46
CA GLU A 85 -24.35 14.82 29.49
C GLU A 85 -25.81 15.18 29.25
N LYS A 86 -26.46 14.55 28.24
CA LYS A 86 -27.89 14.77 27.96
C LYS A 86 -28.76 14.38 29.15
N MET A 87 -28.48 13.25 29.80
CA MET A 87 -29.23 12.82 30.99
C MET A 87 -28.95 13.71 32.19
N HIS A 88 -27.70 14.14 32.40
CA HIS A 88 -27.32 15.08 33.44
C HIS A 88 -28.04 16.42 33.26
N LYS A 89 -28.03 16.99 32.05
CA LYS A 89 -28.77 18.22 31.70
C LYS A 89 -30.26 18.08 32.01
N LYS A 90 -30.89 16.96 31.61
CA LYS A 90 -32.30 16.69 31.94
C LYS A 90 -32.56 16.65 33.44
N ARG A 91 -31.67 16.06 34.24
CA ARG A 91 -31.78 16.00 35.70
C ARG A 91 -31.67 17.39 36.31
N VAL A 92 -30.66 18.17 35.93
CA VAL A 92 -30.46 19.55 36.40
C VAL A 92 -31.68 20.42 36.08
N GLU A 93 -32.20 20.35 34.85
CA GLU A 93 -33.39 21.11 34.45
C GLU A 93 -34.66 20.69 35.23
N ARG A 94 -34.78 19.41 35.62
CA ARG A 94 -35.88 18.95 36.48
C ARG A 94 -35.76 19.51 37.90
N LEU A 95 -34.55 19.55 38.45
CA LEU A 95 -34.29 20.12 39.78
C LEU A 95 -34.60 21.61 39.81
N LYS A 96 -34.09 22.39 38.85
CA LYS A 96 -34.38 23.83 38.72
C LYS A 96 -35.89 24.12 38.65
N ARG A 97 -36.65 23.32 37.88
CA ARG A 97 -38.11 23.45 37.81
C ARG A 97 -38.81 23.11 39.11
N ARG A 98 -38.32 22.12 39.87
CA ARG A 98 -38.87 21.78 41.19
C ARG A 98 -38.56 22.87 42.22
N GLU A 99 -37.34 23.39 42.23
CA GLU A 99 -36.93 24.52 43.07
C GLU A 99 -37.80 25.75 42.80
N LYS A 100 -38.00 26.10 41.51
CA LYS A 100 -38.88 27.21 41.13
C LYS A 100 -40.31 27.02 41.64
N ARG A 101 -40.90 25.83 41.48
CA ARG A 101 -42.25 25.53 42.00
C ARG A 101 -42.32 25.55 43.52
N ASN A 102 -41.36 24.91 44.19
CA ASN A 102 -41.31 24.88 45.66
C ASN A 102 -41.16 26.28 46.23
N LYS A 103 -40.35 27.15 45.60
CA LYS A 103 -40.23 28.55 45.99
C LYS A 103 -41.59 29.23 45.93
N LEU A 104 -42.33 29.10 44.82
CA LEU A 104 -43.66 29.71 44.67
C LEU A 104 -44.70 29.17 45.68
N LEU A 105 -44.60 27.91 46.10
CA LEU A 105 -45.58 27.24 46.97
C LEU A 105 -45.25 27.29 48.48
N LYS A 106 -44.00 27.58 48.83
CA LYS A 106 -43.52 27.72 50.22
C LYS A 106 -43.01 29.14 50.52
N SER A 107 -43.38 30.12 49.69
CA SER A 107 -43.27 31.55 50.00
C SER A 107 -44.41 31.94 50.92
#